data_AF-A0ABD2UTV7-F1
#
_entry.id   AF-A0ABD2UTV7-F1
#
_cell.length_a   1.000
_cell.length_b   1.000
_cell.length_c   1.000
_cell.angle_alpha   90.00
_cell.angle_beta   90.00
_cell.angle_gamma   90.00
#
_symmetry.space_group_name_H-M   'P 1'
#
loop_
_entity.id
_entity.type
_entity.pdbx_description
1 polymer ?
#
loop_
_entity_poly.entity_id
_entity_poly.type
_entity_poly.pdbx_seq_one_letter_code
_entity_poly.pdbx_strand_id
1 'polypeptide(L)'
;MMEEDAISSLSIRLKISLTVWDFVLPVTPSVPAVIGISDTVIEDRFGVEHGSNEWFELLDQHFKWLLQYRISPYFCRWGNGMRVLTYTSPWPADHPKSDEYFSDPRLAAYAVPNGPIVPCGDTAKDYLRREVEILKTKNHWRKAYFYLWDEPLNIEQYTSLRRMASDIHAYAPDARILTTYYCGPSDAPLSTNNFEAFLKVPAFLRPHTQIYCTSEWVIGNREDLAKDIIAEIQTENGEEWWTYVCLGPGDPHPNWHLGMRGTQHRAVMWRVWKEGGTGFLYWGANCYEKATVPSAEIKFRRGLPPGDGVLFYPGQVFSSSQQPVASLRLERLLSGLQDIEYLKLYASRYGRDESLNLLEKTGMYLGPERYTSEHRPIDVMRGEVYRTCQS
;
A
#
# COMPACT_ATOMS: atom_id res chain seq x y z
N MET A 1 -24.88 34.85 -12.58
CA MET A 1 -24.84 34.91 -11.10
C MET A 1 -25.91 33.97 -10.60
N MET A 2 -25.55 32.76 -10.18
CA MET A 2 -26.45 31.90 -9.41
C MET A 2 -26.29 32.28 -7.94
N GLU A 3 -27.40 32.62 -7.28
CA GLU A 3 -27.49 32.72 -5.83
C GLU A 3 -27.41 31.30 -5.25
N GLU A 4 -26.21 30.78 -4.98
CA GLU A 4 -26.05 29.42 -4.44
C GLU A 4 -25.95 29.33 -2.91
N ASP A 5 -25.89 30.45 -2.17
CA ASP A 5 -25.77 30.43 -0.71
C ASP A 5 -26.95 31.08 0.01
N ALA A 6 -28.16 30.56 -0.20
CA ALA A 6 -29.24 30.78 0.76
C ALA A 6 -28.97 29.90 2.00
N ILE A 7 -28.22 30.43 2.97
CA ILE A 7 -28.01 29.78 4.27
C ILE A 7 -29.36 29.71 4.98
N SER A 8 -30.02 28.57 4.84
CA SER A 8 -31.26 28.25 5.53
C SER A 8 -30.99 28.11 7.03
N SER A 9 -31.72 28.87 7.86
CA SER A 9 -31.70 28.76 9.32
C SER A 9 -32.52 27.58 9.85
N LEU A 10 -33.02 26.70 8.97
CA LEU A 10 -33.76 25.50 9.35
C LEU A 10 -32.82 24.46 9.98
N SER A 11 -32.95 24.30 11.29
CA SER A 11 -32.33 23.19 12.01
C SER A 11 -33.02 21.87 11.63
N ILE A 12 -32.25 20.93 11.08
CA ILE A 12 -32.71 19.56 10.83
C ILE A 12 -32.21 18.66 11.97
N ARG A 13 -33.10 17.84 12.53
CA ARG A 13 -32.73 16.79 13.49
C ARG A 13 -32.61 15.46 12.76
N LEU A 14 -31.39 14.94 12.62
CA LEU A 14 -31.12 13.62 12.05
C LEU A 14 -31.00 12.59 13.19
N LYS A 15 -31.81 11.53 13.15
CA LYS A 15 -31.67 10.40 14.08
C LYS A 15 -30.64 9.42 13.51
N ILE A 16 -29.49 9.30 14.19
CA ILE A 16 -28.46 8.32 13.87
C ILE A 16 -28.62 7.15 14.85
N SER A 17 -28.56 5.92 14.35
CA SER A 17 -28.56 4.70 15.16
C SER A 17 -27.40 3.83 14.73
N LEU A 18 -26.61 3.35 15.69
CA LEU A 18 -25.43 2.54 15.46
C LEU A 18 -25.62 1.19 16.15
N THR A 19 -25.35 0.11 15.42
CA THR A 19 -25.29 -1.23 16.00
C THR A 19 -23.83 -1.57 16.25
N VAL A 20 -23.49 -1.83 17.50
CA VAL A 20 -22.13 -2.26 17.90
C VAL A 20 -22.20 -3.76 18.17
N TRP A 21 -21.37 -4.52 17.48
CA TRP A 21 -21.29 -5.98 17.62
C TRP A 21 -20.20 -6.36 18.62
N ASP A 22 -20.40 -7.47 19.32
CA ASP A 22 -19.50 -7.95 20.39
C ASP A 22 -18.27 -8.69 19.84
N PHE A 23 -17.51 -7.99 18.99
CA PHE A 23 -16.16 -8.39 18.59
C PHE A 23 -15.34 -7.15 18.25
N VAL A 24 -14.01 -7.29 18.28
CA VAL A 24 -13.08 -6.19 18.01
C VAL A 24 -12.27 -6.53 16.76
N LEU A 25 -12.19 -5.59 15.82
CA LEU A 25 -11.23 -5.72 14.72
C LEU A 25 -9.81 -5.58 15.26
N PRO A 26 -8.85 -6.41 14.82
CA PRO A 26 -7.50 -6.39 15.36
C PRO A 26 -6.84 -5.02 15.15
N VAL A 27 -6.02 -4.58 16.11
CA VAL A 27 -5.28 -3.31 15.97
C VAL A 27 -4.27 -3.41 14.83
N THR A 28 -3.57 -4.54 14.74
CA THR A 28 -2.65 -4.83 13.63
C THR A 28 -3.46 -5.28 12.41
N PRO A 29 -3.31 -4.59 11.26
CA PRO A 29 -3.94 -5.03 10.02
C PRO A 29 -3.51 -6.43 9.65
N SER A 30 -4.49 -7.25 9.28
CA SER A 30 -4.28 -8.64 8.88
C SER A 30 -3.58 -8.81 7.53
N VAL A 31 -3.65 -7.80 6.67
CA VAL A 31 -3.00 -7.73 5.37
C VAL A 31 -2.25 -6.40 5.34
N PRO A 32 -0.90 -6.40 5.18
CA PRO A 32 -0.15 -5.17 5.04
C PRO A 32 -0.56 -4.44 3.75
N ALA A 33 -1.02 -3.20 3.89
CA ALA A 33 -1.21 -2.28 2.78
C ALA A 33 -0.17 -1.17 2.89
N VAL A 34 0.92 -1.27 2.13
CA VAL A 34 2.01 -0.30 2.14
C VAL A 34 1.71 0.83 1.16
N ILE A 35 1.77 2.08 1.61
CA ILE A 35 1.36 3.24 0.81
C ILE A 35 2.50 4.26 0.78
N GLY A 36 2.96 4.58 -0.43
CA GLY A 36 4.05 5.51 -0.66
C GLY A 36 3.68 6.95 -0.33
N ILE A 37 4.60 7.67 0.30
CA ILE A 37 4.51 9.08 0.64
C ILE A 37 5.74 9.77 0.06
N SER A 38 5.54 10.58 -0.97
CA SER A 38 6.64 11.33 -1.57
C SER A 38 7.07 12.44 -0.61
N ASP A 39 8.26 12.30 -0.04
CA ASP A 39 8.86 13.26 0.86
C ASP A 39 9.28 14.55 0.14
N THR A 40 9.69 14.46 -1.13
CA THR A 40 9.95 15.62 -2.00
C THR A 40 8.70 16.46 -2.22
N VAL A 41 7.51 15.85 -2.27
CA VAL A 41 6.25 16.61 -2.34
C VAL A 41 5.93 17.28 -1.00
N ILE A 42 6.33 16.71 0.14
CA ILE A 42 6.23 17.37 1.44
C ILE A 42 7.20 18.57 1.49
N GLU A 43 8.46 18.37 1.09
CA GLU A 43 9.46 19.44 0.99
C GLU A 43 8.97 20.61 0.15
N ASP A 44 8.55 20.32 -1.07
CA ASP A 44 8.05 21.34 -1.98
C ASP A 44 6.82 22.04 -1.39
N ARG A 45 5.81 21.28 -0.95
CA ARG A 45 4.53 21.83 -0.48
C ARG A 45 4.67 22.73 0.74
N PHE A 46 5.50 22.33 1.69
CA PHE A 46 5.66 23.01 2.96
C PHE A 46 6.90 23.92 3.02
N GLY A 47 7.70 23.95 1.95
CA GLY A 47 8.89 24.81 1.86
C GLY A 47 9.96 24.46 2.88
N VAL A 48 10.10 23.18 3.24
CA VAL A 48 11.05 22.70 4.25
C VAL A 48 12.30 22.10 3.60
N GLU A 49 13.44 22.29 4.25
CA GLU A 49 14.72 21.76 3.80
C GLU A 49 14.87 20.29 4.20
N HIS A 50 15.34 19.47 3.27
CA HIS A 50 15.57 18.05 3.51
C HIS A 50 16.54 17.84 4.69
N GLY A 51 16.10 17.08 5.71
CA GLY A 51 16.89 16.80 6.90
C GLY A 51 16.89 17.91 7.96
N SER A 52 16.13 19.00 7.77
CA SER A 52 15.89 19.99 8.84
C SER A 52 14.99 19.41 9.93
N ASN A 53 14.95 20.06 11.11
CA ASN A 53 14.07 19.62 12.21
C ASN A 53 12.59 19.64 11.79
N GLU A 54 12.18 20.68 11.06
CA GLU A 54 10.81 20.84 10.55
C GLU A 54 10.45 19.73 9.56
N TRP A 55 11.41 19.29 8.75
CA TRP A 55 11.22 18.14 7.86
C TRP A 55 10.93 16.85 8.64
N PHE A 56 11.75 16.55 9.65
CA PHE A 56 11.51 15.39 10.54
C PHE A 56 10.15 15.47 11.24
N GLU A 57 9.77 16.65 11.75
CA GLU A 57 8.48 16.87 12.41
C GLU A 57 7.30 16.68 11.47
N LEU A 58 7.39 17.18 10.23
CA LEU A 58 6.34 16.99 9.23
C LEU A 58 6.19 15.52 8.85
N LEU A 59 7.30 14.79 8.62
CA LEU A 59 7.22 13.37 8.35
C LEU A 59 6.58 12.60 9.51
N ASP A 60 6.88 12.98 10.76
CA ASP A 60 6.27 12.38 11.95
C ASP A 60 4.77 12.59 12.05
N GLN A 61 4.32 13.82 11.79
CA GLN A 61 2.91 14.14 11.77
C GLN A 61 2.17 13.34 10.69
N HIS A 62 2.73 13.25 9.47
CA HIS A 62 2.13 12.48 8.39
C HIS A 62 2.08 10.98 8.72
N PHE A 63 3.19 10.41 9.20
CA PHE A 63 3.25 9.01 9.60
C PHE A 63 2.17 8.67 10.63
N LYS A 64 2.13 9.42 11.75
CA LYS A 64 1.16 9.20 12.84
C LYS A 64 -0.28 9.37 12.38
N TRP A 65 -0.55 10.37 11.55
CA TRP A 65 -1.87 10.61 10.99
C TRP A 65 -2.31 9.45 10.08
N LEU A 66 -1.41 8.89 9.27
CA LEU A 66 -1.76 7.82 8.32
C LEU A 66 -2.06 6.47 9.01
N LEU A 67 -1.47 6.18 10.17
CA LEU A 67 -1.71 4.93 10.90
C LEU A 67 -3.18 4.68 11.28
N GLN A 68 -4.00 5.74 11.41
CA GLN A 68 -5.43 5.58 11.70
C GLN A 68 -6.21 4.92 10.55
N TYR A 69 -5.68 4.96 9.33
CA TYR A 69 -6.30 4.36 8.15
C TYR A 69 -5.91 2.89 7.93
N ARG A 70 -5.25 2.26 8.92
CA ARG A 70 -4.81 0.85 8.88
C ARG A 70 -3.86 0.54 7.70
N ILE A 71 -3.14 1.56 7.24
CA ILE A 71 -2.10 1.46 6.22
C ILE A 71 -0.72 1.50 6.86
N SER A 72 0.28 0.97 6.15
CA SER A 72 1.69 1.05 6.51
C SER A 72 2.39 2.08 5.62
N PRO A 73 2.50 3.35 6.05
CA PRO A 73 3.14 4.38 5.23
C PRO A 73 4.65 4.11 5.09
N TYR A 74 5.18 4.35 3.89
CA TYR A 74 6.61 4.46 3.66
C TYR A 74 6.89 5.76 2.89
N PHE A 75 7.95 6.46 3.26
CA PHE A 75 8.46 7.59 2.51
C PHE A 75 9.29 7.11 1.33
N CYS A 76 9.25 7.84 0.22
CA CYS A 76 9.92 7.41 -1.00
C CYS A 76 10.46 8.55 -1.86
N ARG A 77 11.65 8.30 -2.44
CA ARG A 77 12.26 9.07 -3.52
C ARG A 77 12.57 8.15 -4.69
N TRP A 78 12.11 8.52 -5.88
CA TRP A 78 12.57 7.88 -7.12
C TRP A 78 13.88 8.52 -7.57
N GLY A 79 14.89 7.68 -7.78
CA GLY A 79 16.15 8.03 -8.39
C GLY A 79 16.18 7.67 -9.88
N ASN A 80 17.39 7.67 -10.44
CA ASN A 80 17.60 7.33 -11.85
C ASN A 80 17.21 5.87 -12.14
N GLY A 81 16.52 5.66 -13.27
CA GLY A 81 16.19 4.33 -13.78
C GLY A 81 15.25 3.52 -12.89
N MET A 82 14.29 4.18 -12.23
CA MET A 82 13.30 3.56 -11.33
C MET A 82 13.88 2.91 -10.06
N ARG A 83 15.14 3.18 -9.73
CA ARG A 83 15.65 2.90 -8.38
C ARG A 83 14.89 3.73 -7.37
N VAL A 84 14.57 3.14 -6.23
CA VAL A 84 13.84 3.82 -5.17
C VAL A 84 14.64 3.82 -3.87
N LEU A 85 14.66 4.96 -3.19
CA LEU A 85 15.03 5.04 -1.78
C LEU A 85 13.71 5.05 -1.00
N THR A 86 13.49 4.03 -0.19
CA THR A 86 12.28 3.86 0.61
C THR A 86 12.61 3.66 2.07
N TYR A 87 11.83 4.26 2.95
CA TYR A 87 12.03 4.16 4.39
C TYR A 87 10.74 4.50 5.14
N THR A 88 10.46 3.81 6.24
CA THR A 88 9.31 4.17 7.08
C THR A 88 9.67 5.16 8.20
N SER A 89 10.85 5.03 8.81
CA SER A 89 11.38 6.00 9.79
C SER A 89 12.42 6.89 9.12
N PRO A 90 12.31 8.23 9.21
CA PRO A 90 13.35 9.12 8.69
C PRO A 90 14.63 9.12 9.56
N TRP A 91 14.56 8.62 10.79
CA TRP A 91 15.72 8.51 11.67
C TRP A 91 16.48 7.20 11.45
N PRO A 92 17.80 7.16 11.75
CA PRO A 92 18.57 5.91 11.76
C PRO A 92 18.05 4.90 12.79
N ALA A 93 18.41 3.63 12.65
CA ALA A 93 17.91 2.52 13.47
C ALA A 93 18.28 2.60 14.97
N ASP A 94 19.37 3.26 15.33
CA ASP A 94 19.78 3.50 16.73
C ASP A 94 19.03 4.66 17.39
N HIS A 95 18.29 5.45 16.62
CA HIS A 95 17.51 6.55 17.17
C HIS A 95 16.22 6.03 17.84
N PRO A 96 15.85 6.49 19.06
CA PRO A 96 14.65 6.01 19.76
C PRO A 96 13.34 6.16 18.98
N LYS A 97 13.24 7.20 18.12
CA LYS A 97 12.06 7.39 17.26
C LYS A 97 11.85 6.25 16.26
N SER A 98 12.92 5.64 15.76
CA SER A 98 12.80 4.51 14.83
C SER A 98 12.15 3.30 15.52
N ASP A 99 12.53 3.03 16.76
CA ASP A 99 11.89 1.97 17.57
C ASP A 99 10.42 2.31 17.88
N GLU A 100 10.08 3.58 18.18
CA GLU A 100 8.70 4.07 18.35
C GLU A 100 7.85 3.75 17.10
N TYR A 101 8.39 3.99 15.91
CA TYR A 101 7.69 3.74 14.63
C TYR A 101 7.46 2.25 14.40
N PHE A 102 8.54 1.47 14.43
CA PHE A 102 8.50 0.07 14.02
C PHE A 102 7.74 -0.81 15.02
N SER A 103 7.72 -0.41 16.29
CA SER A 103 6.97 -1.08 17.36
C SER A 103 5.47 -0.78 17.37
N ASP A 104 4.98 0.26 16.65
CA ASP A 104 3.54 0.57 16.64
C ASP A 104 2.73 -0.62 16.10
N PRO A 105 1.72 -1.13 16.86
CA PRO A 105 0.95 -2.29 16.44
C PRO A 105 0.08 -2.04 15.21
N ARG A 106 -0.26 -0.78 14.89
CA ARG A 106 -1.03 -0.42 13.68
C ARG A 106 -0.19 -0.55 12.41
N LEU A 107 1.14 -0.52 12.54
CA LEU A 107 2.08 -0.71 11.44
C LEU A 107 2.30 -2.21 11.19
N ALA A 108 1.82 -2.70 10.05
CA ALA A 108 1.87 -4.12 9.67
C ALA A 108 3.19 -4.50 8.99
N ALA A 109 3.75 -3.59 8.18
CA ALA A 109 5.04 -3.75 7.50
C ALA A 109 5.79 -2.42 7.48
N TYR A 110 7.12 -2.43 7.35
CA TYR A 110 7.90 -1.20 7.22
C TYR A 110 9.09 -1.33 6.28
N ALA A 111 9.36 -0.26 5.53
CA ALA A 111 10.49 -0.17 4.62
C ALA A 111 11.77 0.21 5.38
N VAL A 112 12.84 -0.52 5.11
CA VAL A 112 14.20 -0.22 5.58
C VAL A 112 15.01 0.43 4.45
N PRO A 113 15.67 1.57 4.69
CA PRO A 113 16.49 2.21 3.67
C PRO A 113 17.69 1.35 3.26
N ASN A 114 18.02 1.36 1.96
CA ASN A 114 19.21 0.71 1.41
C ASN A 114 20.44 1.65 1.33
N GLY A 115 20.31 2.86 1.87
CA GLY A 115 21.35 3.88 1.91
C GLY A 115 20.93 5.08 2.76
N PRO A 116 21.83 6.04 3.03
CA PRO A 116 21.57 7.17 3.90
C PRO A 116 20.35 7.97 3.45
N ILE A 117 19.40 8.17 4.37
CA ILE A 117 18.23 9.04 4.15
C ILE A 117 18.69 10.51 4.10
N VAL A 118 19.51 10.91 5.07
CA VAL A 118 20.18 12.21 5.15
C VAL A 118 21.70 12.01 5.08
N PRO A 119 22.47 12.98 4.54
CA PRO A 119 23.92 12.89 4.52
C PRO A 119 24.49 12.71 5.94
N CYS A 120 25.23 11.62 6.17
CA CYS A 120 25.76 11.26 7.49
C CYS A 120 27.26 10.90 7.50
N GLY A 121 27.98 11.14 6.40
CA GLY A 121 29.41 10.81 6.28
C GLY A 121 29.72 9.33 6.05
N ASP A 122 28.76 8.44 6.33
CA ASP A 122 28.87 7.00 6.08
C ASP A 122 28.80 6.67 4.58
N THR A 123 29.48 5.60 4.18
CA THR A 123 29.22 4.98 2.87
C THR A 123 27.85 4.29 2.90
N ALA A 124 27.23 4.10 1.74
CA ALA A 124 25.94 3.40 1.68
C ALA A 124 26.00 1.97 2.25
N LYS A 125 27.15 1.30 2.13
CA LYS A 125 27.35 -0.05 2.67
C LYS A 125 27.46 -0.05 4.19
N ASP A 126 28.20 0.91 4.76
CA ASP A 126 28.36 1.00 6.21
C ASP A 126 27.05 1.38 6.89
N TYR A 127 26.31 2.33 6.30
CA TYR A 127 24.97 2.71 6.74
C TYR A 127 24.02 1.51 6.72
N LEU A 128 23.89 0.82 5.58
CA LEU A 128 23.03 -0.35 5.46
C LEU A 128 23.38 -1.44 6.47
N ARG A 129 24.67 -1.73 6.63
CA ARG A 129 25.15 -2.72 7.60
C ARG A 129 24.72 -2.37 9.01
N ARG A 130 24.91 -1.10 9.43
CA ARG A 130 24.51 -0.63 10.76
C ARG A 130 23.01 -0.75 10.98
N GLU A 131 22.20 -0.29 10.02
CA GLU A 131 20.74 -0.40 10.09
C GLU A 131 20.30 -1.85 10.29
N VAL A 132 20.82 -2.77 9.48
CA VAL A 132 20.48 -4.21 9.55
C VAL A 132 20.95 -4.84 10.86
N GLU A 133 22.19 -4.58 11.29
CA GLU A 133 22.75 -5.15 12.53
C GLU A 133 21.94 -4.75 13.76
N ILE A 134 21.39 -3.53 13.79
CA ILE A 134 20.51 -3.08 14.87
C ILE A 134 19.12 -3.70 14.72
N LEU A 135 18.48 -3.52 13.57
CA LEU A 135 17.06 -3.87 13.40
C LEU A 135 16.80 -5.37 13.53
N LYS A 136 17.73 -6.24 13.12
CA LYS A 136 17.57 -7.70 13.24
C LYS A 136 17.49 -8.19 14.69
N THR A 137 17.95 -7.39 15.65
CA THR A 137 17.86 -7.72 17.09
C THR A 137 16.49 -7.40 17.68
N LYS A 138 15.62 -6.72 16.92
CA LYS A 138 14.33 -6.21 17.39
C LYS A 138 13.19 -7.16 17.06
N ASN A 139 12.21 -7.26 17.95
CA ASN A 139 11.03 -8.12 17.78
C ASN A 139 10.17 -7.76 16.56
N HIS A 140 10.25 -6.50 16.10
CA HIS A 140 9.53 -6.02 14.93
C HIS A 140 10.26 -6.32 13.61
N TRP A 141 11.47 -6.90 13.61
CA TRP A 141 12.24 -7.21 12.39
C TRP A 141 11.43 -7.99 11.35
N ARG A 142 10.58 -8.92 11.80
CA ARG A 142 9.66 -9.68 10.93
C ARG A 142 8.72 -8.82 10.07
N LYS A 143 8.51 -7.56 10.43
CA LYS A 143 7.71 -6.58 9.66
C LYS A 143 8.54 -5.85 8.60
N ALA A 144 9.87 -5.91 8.68
CA ALA A 144 10.78 -5.21 7.79
C ALA A 144 10.73 -5.78 6.36
N TYR A 145 10.86 -4.89 5.38
CA TYR A 145 11.18 -5.24 4.00
C TYR A 145 12.08 -4.18 3.38
N PHE A 146 12.77 -4.53 2.31
CA PHE A 146 13.55 -3.60 1.50
C PHE A 146 12.89 -3.46 0.13
N TYR A 147 12.55 -2.23 -0.27
CA TYR A 147 12.06 -1.94 -1.60
C TYR A 147 13.11 -1.13 -2.36
N LEU A 148 13.73 -1.79 -3.34
CA LEU A 148 14.99 -1.35 -3.95
C LEU A 148 14.83 -0.81 -5.37
N TRP A 149 13.90 -1.39 -6.14
CA TRP A 149 13.72 -1.10 -7.56
C TRP A 149 12.25 -1.26 -7.92
N ASP A 150 11.71 -0.24 -8.59
CA ASP A 150 10.34 -0.21 -9.07
C ASP A 150 10.29 -0.71 -10.52
N GLU A 151 9.57 -1.82 -10.75
CA GLU A 151 9.29 -2.39 -12.08
C GLU A 151 10.54 -2.54 -13.01
N PRO A 152 11.54 -3.38 -12.65
CA PRO A 152 12.68 -3.63 -13.53
C PRO A 152 12.24 -4.26 -14.86
N LEU A 153 12.86 -3.84 -15.98
CA LEU A 153 12.39 -4.13 -17.35
C LEU A 153 13.33 -5.00 -18.19
N ASN A 154 14.60 -5.13 -17.78
CA ASN A 154 15.63 -5.85 -18.56
C ASN A 154 16.64 -6.59 -17.68
N ILE A 155 17.37 -7.54 -18.25
CA ILE A 155 18.30 -8.42 -17.53
C ILE A 155 19.37 -7.64 -16.76
N GLU A 156 19.83 -6.49 -17.25
CA GLU A 156 20.78 -5.63 -16.54
C GLU A 156 20.19 -5.09 -15.22
N GLN A 157 18.95 -4.60 -15.26
CA GLN A 157 18.23 -4.09 -14.09
C GLN A 157 17.94 -5.23 -13.10
N TYR A 158 17.46 -6.38 -13.56
CA TYR A 158 17.28 -7.57 -12.72
C TYR A 158 18.60 -8.02 -12.08
N THR A 159 19.71 -7.96 -12.81
CA THR A 159 21.04 -8.30 -12.28
C THR A 159 21.49 -7.28 -11.23
N SER A 160 21.21 -6.00 -11.44
CA SER A 160 21.52 -4.95 -10.46
C SER A 160 20.71 -5.12 -9.18
N LEU A 161 19.40 -5.40 -9.29
CA LEU A 161 18.52 -5.70 -8.17
C LEU A 161 19.03 -6.91 -7.37
N ARG A 162 19.38 -8.02 -8.03
CA ARG A 162 19.94 -9.21 -7.37
C ARG A 162 21.24 -8.93 -6.63
N ARG A 163 22.11 -8.07 -7.17
CA ARG A 163 23.35 -7.64 -6.48
C ARG A 163 23.03 -6.84 -5.22
N MET A 164 22.10 -5.88 -5.30
CA MET A 164 21.68 -5.09 -4.14
C MET A 164 21.03 -5.96 -3.05
N ALA A 165 20.19 -6.90 -3.45
CA ALA A 165 19.59 -7.89 -2.54
C ALA A 165 20.66 -8.79 -1.90
N SER A 166 21.65 -9.26 -2.69
CA SER A 166 22.77 -10.07 -2.17
C SER A 166 23.58 -9.33 -1.10
N ASP A 167 23.82 -8.02 -1.31
CA ASP A 167 24.51 -7.18 -0.33
C ASP A 167 23.74 -7.10 0.99
N ILE A 168 22.40 -7.07 0.95
CA ILE A 168 21.54 -7.09 2.15
C ILE A 168 21.55 -8.48 2.80
N HIS A 169 21.37 -9.53 2.00
CA HIS A 169 21.36 -10.93 2.47
C HIS A 169 22.68 -11.37 3.09
N ALA A 170 23.80 -10.74 2.72
CA ALA A 170 25.09 -10.94 3.39
C ALA A 170 25.07 -10.55 4.88
N TYR A 171 24.22 -9.59 5.28
CA TYR A 171 24.07 -9.14 6.67
C TYR A 171 22.85 -9.75 7.37
N ALA A 172 21.78 -10.01 6.62
CA ALA A 172 20.54 -10.62 7.09
C ALA A 172 19.95 -11.58 6.03
N PRO A 173 20.28 -12.88 6.08
CA PRO A 173 19.78 -13.87 5.12
C PRO A 173 18.25 -14.04 5.10
N ASP A 174 17.59 -13.64 6.18
CA ASP A 174 16.13 -13.67 6.35
C ASP A 174 15.45 -12.35 5.92
N ALA A 175 16.20 -11.36 5.44
CA ALA A 175 15.65 -10.08 5.01
C ALA A 175 14.71 -10.27 3.81
N ARG A 176 13.52 -9.65 3.89
CA ARG A 176 12.54 -9.69 2.81
C ARG A 176 12.80 -8.57 1.81
N ILE A 177 13.03 -8.93 0.55
CA ILE A 177 13.12 -7.94 -0.55
C ILE A 177 11.78 -7.90 -1.29
N LEU A 178 11.26 -6.69 -1.49
CA LEU A 178 10.05 -6.42 -2.28
C LEU A 178 10.44 -5.99 -3.69
N THR A 179 9.77 -6.56 -4.69
CA THR A 179 9.93 -6.16 -6.10
C THR A 179 8.57 -6.03 -6.76
N THR A 180 8.28 -4.83 -7.28
CA THR A 180 7.11 -4.58 -8.12
C THR A 180 7.38 -4.99 -9.56
N TYR A 181 6.39 -5.54 -10.27
CA TYR A 181 6.50 -5.83 -11.70
C TYR A 181 5.14 -5.95 -12.40
N TYR A 182 5.11 -5.56 -13.67
CA TYR A 182 4.00 -5.78 -14.60
C TYR A 182 4.41 -6.61 -15.84
N CYS A 183 5.69 -6.91 -15.99
CA CYS A 183 6.22 -7.75 -17.06
C CYS A 183 7.51 -8.46 -16.61
N GLY A 184 7.89 -9.50 -17.35
CA GLY A 184 9.22 -10.09 -17.22
C GLY A 184 10.29 -9.28 -17.97
N PRO A 185 11.58 -9.64 -17.82
CA PRO A 185 12.68 -9.00 -18.53
C PRO A 185 12.51 -9.11 -20.05
N SER A 186 12.43 -7.96 -20.72
CA SER A 186 12.12 -7.85 -22.16
C SER A 186 13.16 -8.45 -23.10
N ASP A 187 14.40 -8.61 -22.62
CA ASP A 187 15.57 -9.09 -23.33
C ASP A 187 15.98 -10.52 -22.91
N ALA A 188 15.14 -11.23 -22.15
CA ALA A 188 15.41 -12.60 -21.74
C ALA A 188 15.07 -13.60 -22.86
N PRO A 189 16.02 -14.46 -23.28
CA PRO A 189 15.87 -15.34 -24.45
C PRO A 189 15.06 -16.63 -24.18
N LEU A 190 14.14 -16.63 -23.20
CA LEU A 190 13.57 -17.87 -22.65
C LEU A 190 12.04 -17.93 -22.59
N SER A 191 11.34 -16.80 -22.74
CA SER A 191 9.87 -16.80 -22.78
C SER A 191 9.38 -16.69 -24.21
N THR A 192 8.47 -17.57 -24.61
CA THR A 192 7.86 -17.54 -25.94
C THR A 192 6.92 -16.34 -26.13
N ASN A 193 6.47 -15.73 -25.03
CA ASN A 193 5.62 -14.54 -25.02
C ASN A 193 5.71 -13.77 -23.67
N ASN A 194 5.16 -12.54 -23.64
CA ASN A 194 5.21 -11.65 -22.48
C ASN A 194 4.52 -12.21 -21.22
N PHE A 195 3.48 -13.04 -21.35
CA PHE A 195 2.77 -13.61 -20.19
C PHE A 195 3.61 -14.68 -19.50
N GLU A 196 4.26 -15.55 -20.28
CA GLU A 196 5.21 -16.52 -19.75
C GLU A 196 6.38 -15.82 -19.05
N ALA A 197 6.88 -14.72 -19.64
CA ALA A 197 7.93 -13.90 -19.01
C ALA A 197 7.48 -13.36 -17.64
N PHE A 198 6.25 -12.84 -17.57
CA PHE A 198 5.64 -12.32 -16.34
C PHE A 198 5.50 -13.41 -15.27
N LEU A 199 4.97 -14.59 -15.62
CA LEU A 199 4.82 -15.71 -14.69
C LEU A 199 6.17 -16.24 -14.18
N LYS A 200 7.24 -16.13 -14.97
CA LYS A 200 8.58 -16.59 -14.60
C LYS A 200 9.43 -15.58 -13.85
N VAL A 201 8.93 -14.38 -13.59
CA VAL A 201 9.64 -13.37 -12.76
C VAL A 201 10.13 -13.94 -11.41
N PRO A 202 9.33 -14.73 -10.66
CA PRO A 202 9.82 -15.36 -9.44
C PRO A 202 11.07 -16.20 -9.63
N ALA A 203 11.14 -17.01 -10.71
CA ALA A 203 12.32 -17.81 -11.03
C ALA A 203 13.57 -16.97 -11.33
N PHE A 204 13.42 -15.80 -11.96
CA PHE A 204 14.54 -14.90 -12.25
C PHE A 204 15.10 -14.21 -11.01
N LEU A 205 14.22 -13.91 -10.05
CA LEU A 205 14.58 -13.16 -8.84
C LEU A 205 15.02 -14.06 -7.70
N ARG A 206 14.59 -15.33 -7.64
CA ARG A 206 15.03 -16.27 -6.60
C ARG A 206 16.55 -16.42 -6.52
N PRO A 207 17.12 -16.60 -5.31
CA PRO A 207 16.48 -16.52 -4.00
C PRO A 207 16.39 -15.08 -3.43
N HIS A 208 16.63 -14.06 -4.26
CA HIS A 208 16.90 -12.69 -3.84
C HIS A 208 15.65 -11.87 -3.48
N THR A 209 14.44 -12.31 -3.87
CA THR A 209 13.16 -11.63 -3.61
C THR A 209 12.26 -12.53 -2.79
N GLN A 210 11.57 -11.93 -1.80
CA GLN A 210 10.61 -12.63 -0.94
C GLN A 210 9.19 -12.08 -1.13
N ILE A 211 9.04 -10.81 -1.53
CA ILE A 211 7.73 -10.20 -1.76
C ILE A 211 7.61 -9.86 -3.24
N TYR A 212 6.81 -10.65 -3.95
CA TYR A 212 6.50 -10.48 -5.37
C TYR A 212 5.24 -9.64 -5.52
N CYS A 213 5.38 -8.39 -5.97
CA CYS A 213 4.28 -7.44 -6.03
C CYS A 213 3.84 -7.20 -7.48
N THR A 214 2.70 -7.76 -7.90
CA THR A 214 2.25 -7.73 -9.30
C THR A 214 1.17 -6.70 -9.59
N SER A 215 1.18 -6.14 -10.79
CA SER A 215 0.13 -5.21 -11.23
C SER A 215 -1.21 -5.93 -11.45
N GLU A 216 -2.27 -5.43 -10.82
CA GLU A 216 -3.64 -5.92 -11.06
C GLU A 216 -4.12 -5.66 -12.49
N TRP A 217 -3.50 -4.69 -13.19
CA TRP A 217 -3.77 -4.42 -14.60
C TRP A 217 -3.42 -5.60 -15.50
N VAL A 218 -2.30 -6.28 -15.21
CA VAL A 218 -1.82 -7.43 -16.00
C VAL A 218 -2.70 -8.65 -15.74
N ILE A 219 -3.15 -8.83 -14.50
CA ILE A 219 -4.08 -9.90 -14.12
C ILE A 219 -5.41 -9.72 -14.87
N GLY A 220 -5.90 -8.48 -14.99
CA GLY A 220 -7.14 -8.20 -15.72
C GLY A 220 -8.31 -9.03 -15.19
N ASN A 221 -9.06 -9.70 -16.06
CA ASN A 221 -10.15 -10.62 -15.69
C ASN A 221 -9.73 -12.08 -15.50
N ARG A 222 -8.43 -12.38 -15.56
CA ARG A 222 -7.91 -13.75 -15.58
C ARG A 222 -7.72 -14.27 -14.16
N GLU A 223 -8.81 -14.72 -13.54
CA GLU A 223 -8.74 -15.40 -12.23
C GLU A 223 -7.89 -16.69 -12.29
N ASP A 224 -7.80 -17.33 -13.46
CA ASP A 224 -6.88 -18.42 -13.73
C ASP A 224 -5.41 -17.97 -13.67
N LEU A 225 -5.10 -16.78 -14.18
CA LEU A 225 -3.75 -16.21 -14.08
C LEU A 225 -3.35 -15.93 -12.62
N ALA A 226 -4.28 -15.48 -11.78
CA ALA A 226 -4.02 -15.35 -10.34
C ALA A 226 -3.64 -16.69 -9.70
N LYS A 227 -4.29 -17.79 -10.10
CA LYS A 227 -3.94 -19.15 -9.65
C LYS A 227 -2.57 -19.57 -10.15
N ASP A 228 -2.24 -19.27 -11.40
CA ASP A 228 -0.92 -19.56 -11.97
C ASP A 228 0.19 -18.78 -11.26
N ILE A 229 -0.05 -17.51 -10.91
CA ILE A 229 0.88 -16.72 -10.10
C ILE A 229 1.08 -17.37 -8.73
N ILE A 230 0.00 -17.71 -8.01
CA ILE A 230 0.09 -18.37 -6.70
C ILE A 230 0.86 -19.69 -6.80
N ALA A 231 0.66 -20.48 -7.86
CA ALA A 231 1.36 -21.74 -8.06
C ALA A 231 2.87 -21.57 -8.27
N GLU A 232 3.31 -20.40 -8.76
CA GLU A 232 4.73 -20.08 -8.86
C GLU A 232 5.34 -19.64 -7.52
N ILE A 233 4.55 -19.26 -6.50
CA ILE A 233 5.04 -18.73 -5.21
C ILE A 233 5.38 -19.86 -4.24
N GLN A 234 6.59 -19.85 -3.70
CA GLN A 234 7.14 -20.87 -2.79
C GLN A 234 7.08 -20.39 -1.34
N THR A 235 5.91 -20.59 -0.71
CA THR A 235 5.66 -20.14 0.68
C THR A 235 6.64 -20.74 1.71
N GLU A 236 7.17 -21.93 1.45
CA GLU A 236 8.19 -22.60 2.27
C GLU A 236 9.53 -21.83 2.30
N ASN A 237 9.79 -20.98 1.31
CA ASN A 237 10.94 -20.09 1.24
C ASN A 237 10.64 -18.69 1.82
N GLY A 238 9.49 -18.53 2.48
CA GLY A 238 9.04 -17.25 3.02
C GLY A 238 8.55 -16.27 1.95
N GLU A 239 8.14 -16.78 0.77
CA GLU A 239 7.65 -15.94 -0.31
C GLU A 239 6.19 -15.53 -0.12
N GLU A 240 5.91 -14.31 -0.54
CA GLU A 240 4.62 -13.63 -0.44
C GLU A 240 4.22 -13.09 -1.82
N TRP A 241 2.92 -13.08 -2.08
CA TRP A 241 2.35 -12.46 -3.28
C TRP A 241 1.53 -11.24 -2.91
N TRP A 242 2.00 -10.08 -3.34
CA TRP A 242 1.31 -8.81 -3.14
C TRP A 242 0.78 -8.30 -4.48
N THR A 243 -0.23 -7.43 -4.44
CA THR A 243 -0.73 -6.75 -5.65
C THR A 243 -0.62 -5.24 -5.53
N TYR A 244 -0.71 -4.55 -6.66
CA TYR A 244 -0.82 -3.09 -6.70
C TYR A 244 -1.70 -2.61 -7.85
N VAL A 245 -2.25 -1.41 -7.66
CA VAL A 245 -2.88 -0.60 -8.70
C VAL A 245 -2.10 0.71 -8.88
N CYS A 246 -2.25 1.35 -10.04
CA CYS A 246 -1.61 2.62 -10.39
C CYS A 246 -2.44 3.29 -11.51
N LEU A 247 -1.77 3.76 -12.57
CA LEU A 247 -2.32 4.12 -13.88
C LEU A 247 -3.45 3.20 -14.34
N GLY A 248 -3.30 1.89 -14.12
CA GLY A 248 -4.31 0.88 -14.36
C GLY A 248 -4.48 -0.04 -13.15
N PRO A 249 -5.53 -0.89 -13.17
CA PRO A 249 -6.53 -0.96 -14.24
C PRO A 249 -7.55 0.20 -14.17
N GLY A 250 -8.24 0.49 -15.27
CA GLY A 250 -9.31 1.48 -15.35
C GLY A 250 -10.70 0.83 -15.28
N ASP A 251 -11.75 1.63 -15.35
CA ASP A 251 -13.14 1.12 -15.40
C ASP A 251 -13.31 0.04 -16.50
N PRO A 252 -13.96 -1.11 -16.23
CA PRO A 252 -14.78 -1.43 -15.05
C PRO A 252 -14.02 -1.99 -13.84
N HIS A 253 -12.69 -2.01 -13.84
CA HIS A 253 -11.90 -2.60 -12.76
C HIS A 253 -11.80 -1.68 -11.53
N PRO A 254 -11.60 -2.24 -10.33
CA PRO A 254 -11.32 -1.47 -9.11
C PRO A 254 -10.02 -0.68 -9.21
N ASN A 255 -10.05 0.59 -8.80
CA ASN A 255 -8.87 1.44 -8.58
C ASN A 255 -9.25 2.63 -7.67
N TRP A 256 -8.32 3.55 -7.41
CA TRP A 256 -8.52 4.79 -6.65
C TRP A 256 -8.46 6.07 -7.50
N HIS A 257 -8.77 5.96 -8.79
CA HIS A 257 -8.93 7.12 -9.67
C HIS A 257 -10.11 7.99 -9.21
N LEU A 258 -9.99 9.31 -9.32
CA LEU A 258 -10.92 10.29 -8.76
C LEU A 258 -12.38 10.12 -9.23
N GLY A 259 -12.58 9.71 -10.48
CA GLY A 259 -13.91 9.57 -11.08
C GLY A 259 -14.64 8.27 -10.73
N MET A 260 -13.99 7.35 -10.01
CA MET A 260 -14.58 6.06 -9.68
C MET A 260 -15.51 6.15 -8.46
N ARG A 261 -16.42 5.17 -8.35
CA ARG A 261 -17.38 5.07 -7.25
C ARG A 261 -16.71 4.58 -5.97
N GLY A 262 -17.33 4.92 -4.84
CA GLY A 262 -16.87 4.46 -3.52
C GLY A 262 -16.77 2.94 -3.38
N THR A 263 -17.60 2.16 -4.08
CA THR A 263 -17.50 0.69 -4.08
C THR A 263 -16.33 0.18 -4.93
N GLN A 264 -15.99 0.84 -6.05
CA GLN A 264 -14.79 0.51 -6.84
C GLN A 264 -13.52 0.67 -6.00
N HIS A 265 -13.46 1.72 -5.18
CA HIS A 265 -12.34 1.92 -4.26
C HIS A 265 -12.20 0.83 -3.19
N ARG A 266 -13.32 0.32 -2.67
CA ARG A 266 -13.29 -0.79 -1.70
C ARG A 266 -12.94 -2.11 -2.36
N ALA A 267 -13.41 -2.31 -3.60
CA ALA A 267 -13.24 -3.54 -4.36
C ALA A 267 -11.77 -3.88 -4.69
N VAL A 268 -10.86 -2.90 -4.63
CA VAL A 268 -9.41 -3.14 -4.67
C VAL A 268 -9.01 -4.16 -3.58
N MET A 269 -9.42 -3.92 -2.34
CA MET A 269 -9.08 -4.85 -1.24
C MET A 269 -9.90 -6.14 -1.27
N TRP A 270 -11.11 -6.13 -1.83
CA TRP A 270 -11.89 -7.35 -2.01
C TRP A 270 -11.22 -8.29 -3.02
N ARG A 271 -10.62 -7.73 -4.07
CA ARG A 271 -9.81 -8.47 -5.04
C ARG A 271 -8.61 -9.11 -4.38
N VAL A 272 -7.83 -8.35 -3.61
CA VAL A 272 -6.68 -8.87 -2.83
C VAL A 272 -7.09 -10.10 -2.02
N TRP A 273 -8.21 -10.00 -1.29
CA TRP A 273 -8.72 -11.12 -0.51
C TRP A 273 -9.16 -12.31 -1.37
N LYS A 274 -9.96 -12.06 -2.43
CA LYS A 274 -10.52 -13.12 -3.28
C LYS A 274 -9.41 -13.89 -4.00
N GLU A 275 -8.50 -13.17 -4.63
CA GLU A 275 -7.46 -13.75 -5.46
C GLU A 275 -6.34 -14.38 -4.63
N GLY A 276 -6.17 -13.99 -3.35
CA GLY A 276 -5.22 -14.64 -2.44
C GLY A 276 -3.93 -13.85 -2.20
N GLY A 277 -3.93 -12.55 -2.49
CA GLY A 277 -2.83 -11.66 -2.14
C GLY A 277 -2.62 -11.58 -0.62
N THR A 278 -1.37 -11.64 -0.21
CA THR A 278 -0.94 -11.55 1.19
C THR A 278 -0.54 -10.14 1.60
N GLY A 279 -0.51 -9.19 0.67
CA GLY A 279 -0.23 -7.78 0.92
C GLY A 279 -0.60 -6.91 -0.29
N PHE A 280 -0.50 -5.60 -0.12
CA PHE A 280 -0.85 -4.62 -1.14
C PHE A 280 0.12 -3.44 -1.12
N LEU A 281 0.47 -2.92 -2.31
CA LEU A 281 1.27 -1.72 -2.45
C LEU A 281 0.49 -0.65 -3.23
N TYR A 282 0.62 0.61 -2.82
CA TYR A 282 0.25 1.76 -3.64
C TYR A 282 1.41 2.74 -3.72
N TRP A 283 1.73 3.16 -4.94
CA TRP A 283 2.97 3.90 -5.23
C TRP A 283 3.03 5.28 -4.56
N GLY A 284 1.88 5.93 -4.33
CA GLY A 284 1.85 7.30 -3.81
C GLY A 284 0.48 7.70 -3.24
N ALA A 285 0.46 8.51 -2.18
CA ALA A 285 -0.76 9.10 -1.63
C ALA A 285 -0.77 10.63 -1.56
N ASN A 286 0.34 11.29 -1.90
CA ASN A 286 0.47 12.75 -1.97
C ASN A 286 1.13 13.23 -3.27
N CYS A 287 1.14 12.43 -4.32
CA CYS A 287 1.84 12.72 -5.59
C CYS A 287 1.06 13.70 -6.49
N TYR A 288 0.67 14.86 -5.96
CA TYR A 288 0.13 15.98 -6.74
C TYR A 288 1.27 16.79 -7.41
N GLU A 289 0.91 17.77 -8.26
CA GLU A 289 1.88 18.70 -8.87
C GLU A 289 2.55 19.58 -7.80
N LYS A 290 3.77 19.99 -8.12
CA LYS A 290 4.59 20.86 -7.28
C LYS A 290 3.87 22.18 -6.98
N ALA A 291 3.88 22.58 -5.72
CA ALA A 291 3.56 23.93 -5.27
C ALA A 291 4.46 24.25 -4.07
N THR A 292 4.72 25.53 -3.83
CA THR A 292 5.64 26.01 -2.78
C THR A 292 4.94 26.64 -1.58
N VAL A 293 3.61 26.51 -1.52
CA VAL A 293 2.78 27.08 -0.46
C VAL A 293 1.75 26.02 -0.02
N PRO A 294 1.61 25.76 1.30
CA PRO A 294 0.70 24.72 1.80
C PRO A 294 -0.75 24.87 1.33
N SER A 295 -1.24 26.11 1.28
CA SER A 295 -2.62 26.45 0.90
C SER A 295 -2.87 26.56 -0.60
N ALA A 296 -1.84 26.40 -1.44
CA ALA A 296 -2.01 26.49 -2.89
C ALA A 296 -2.93 25.38 -3.41
N GLU A 297 -3.76 25.72 -4.42
CA GLU A 297 -4.68 24.80 -5.09
C GLU A 297 -4.02 23.46 -5.44
N ILE A 298 -4.77 22.38 -5.27
CA ILE A 298 -4.31 21.05 -5.63
C ILE A 298 -4.50 20.82 -7.13
N LYS A 299 -3.39 20.49 -7.80
CA LYS A 299 -3.36 20.09 -9.21
C LYS A 299 -2.84 18.66 -9.30
N PHE A 300 -3.56 17.79 -10.01
CA PHE A 300 -3.10 16.42 -10.25
C PHE A 300 -1.99 16.41 -11.30
N ARG A 301 -1.03 15.49 -11.16
CA ARG A 301 0.06 15.33 -12.13
C ARG A 301 -0.51 15.00 -13.52
N ARG A 302 0.06 15.61 -14.55
CA ARG A 302 -0.24 15.29 -15.95
C ARG A 302 0.25 13.89 -16.31
N GLY A 303 -0.46 13.23 -17.22
CA GLY A 303 -0.10 11.90 -17.72
C GLY A 303 -0.56 10.73 -16.85
N LEU A 304 -1.21 11.01 -15.71
CA LEU A 304 -1.87 10.02 -14.87
C LEU A 304 -3.40 10.21 -14.89
N PRO A 305 -4.21 9.16 -14.70
CA PRO A 305 -5.61 9.31 -14.40
C PRO A 305 -5.82 10.28 -13.22
N PRO A 306 -6.83 11.16 -13.27
CA PRO A 306 -7.08 12.11 -12.19
C PRO A 306 -7.15 11.41 -10.83
N GLY A 307 -6.44 11.93 -9.84
CA GLY A 307 -6.38 11.39 -8.48
C GLY A 307 -5.46 10.18 -8.27
N ASP A 308 -4.93 9.55 -9.31
CA ASP A 308 -3.91 8.50 -9.12
C ASP A 308 -2.67 9.08 -8.41
N GLY A 309 -2.19 8.38 -7.38
CA GLY A 309 -1.11 8.83 -6.52
C GLY A 309 -1.53 9.84 -5.43
N VAL A 310 -2.81 10.17 -5.29
CA VAL A 310 -3.28 11.20 -4.33
C VAL A 310 -4.47 10.69 -3.52
N LEU A 311 -4.32 10.47 -2.22
CA LEU A 311 -5.36 9.97 -1.32
C LEU A 311 -5.64 10.89 -0.13
N PHE A 312 -4.75 11.84 0.17
CA PHE A 312 -4.98 12.90 1.16
C PHE A 312 -4.42 14.23 0.65
N TYR A 313 -4.77 15.29 1.36
CA TYR A 313 -4.45 16.66 0.96
C TYR A 313 -3.95 17.48 2.15
N PRO A 314 -3.18 18.55 1.94
CA PRO A 314 -2.85 19.50 2.99
C PRO A 314 -4.11 20.19 3.54
N GLY A 315 -4.26 20.24 4.86
CA GLY A 315 -5.44 20.86 5.49
C GLY A 315 -5.57 22.35 5.21
N GLN A 316 -4.45 23.02 4.96
CA GLN A 316 -4.37 24.45 4.68
C GLN A 316 -5.04 24.85 3.36
N VAL A 317 -5.34 23.89 2.49
CA VAL A 317 -6.12 24.14 1.25
C VAL A 317 -7.60 24.36 1.56
N PHE A 318 -8.12 23.71 2.61
CA PHE A 318 -9.56 23.67 2.91
C PHE A 318 -9.95 24.39 4.20
N SER A 319 -8.98 24.66 5.08
CA SER A 319 -9.22 25.23 6.41
C SER A 319 -7.94 25.89 6.97
N SER A 320 -8.01 26.43 8.18
CA SER A 320 -6.83 26.87 8.94
C SER A 320 -6.04 25.73 9.59
N SER A 321 -6.49 24.48 9.46
CA SER A 321 -5.83 23.31 10.04
C SER A 321 -4.52 23.00 9.33
N GLN A 322 -3.48 22.68 10.12
CA GLN A 322 -2.21 22.16 9.59
C GLN A 322 -2.22 20.63 9.41
N GLN A 323 -3.26 19.95 9.91
CA GLN A 323 -3.38 18.50 9.78
C GLN A 323 -3.78 18.10 8.36
N PRO A 324 -3.30 16.95 7.85
CA PRO A 324 -3.80 16.42 6.58
C PRO A 324 -5.31 16.17 6.61
N VAL A 325 -5.93 16.29 5.44
CA VAL A 325 -7.35 16.00 5.22
C VAL A 325 -7.47 14.77 4.33
N ALA A 326 -8.24 13.77 4.77
CA ALA A 326 -8.48 12.57 3.99
C ALA A 326 -9.40 12.84 2.80
N SER A 327 -9.13 12.17 1.69
CA SER A 327 -10.12 12.03 0.64
C SER A 327 -11.14 10.96 1.01
N LEU A 328 -12.32 10.99 0.38
CA LEU A 328 -13.27 9.87 0.43
C LEU A 328 -12.62 8.55 -0.01
N ARG A 329 -11.58 8.59 -0.87
CA ARG A 329 -10.88 7.40 -1.39
C ARG A 329 -10.04 6.73 -0.33
N LEU A 330 -9.35 7.51 0.51
CA LEU A 330 -8.62 6.99 1.68
C LEU A 330 -9.59 6.36 2.70
N GLU A 331 -10.74 6.98 2.93
CA GLU A 331 -11.80 6.42 3.77
C GLU A 331 -12.38 5.11 3.20
N ARG A 332 -12.45 4.98 1.87
CA ARG A 332 -12.87 3.74 1.21
C ARG A 332 -11.78 2.67 1.24
N LEU A 333 -10.50 3.02 1.15
CA LEU A 333 -9.39 2.11 1.42
C LEU A 333 -9.48 1.54 2.85
N LEU A 334 -9.62 2.40 3.87
CA LEU A 334 -9.85 1.96 5.25
C LEU A 334 -11.06 1.02 5.35
N SER A 335 -12.17 1.36 4.69
CA SER A 335 -13.37 0.51 4.67
C SER A 335 -13.11 -0.87 4.06
N GLY A 336 -12.35 -0.94 2.95
CA GLY A 336 -11.97 -2.20 2.29
C GLY A 336 -11.02 -3.05 3.15
N LEU A 337 -10.06 -2.42 3.83
CA LEU A 337 -9.18 -3.10 4.79
C LEU A 337 -9.94 -3.66 5.99
N GLN A 338 -10.95 -2.93 6.49
CA GLN A 338 -11.82 -3.43 7.53
C GLN A 338 -12.66 -4.61 7.05
N ASP A 339 -13.17 -4.59 5.81
CA ASP A 339 -13.92 -5.72 5.25
C ASP A 339 -13.10 -7.01 5.21
N ILE A 340 -11.79 -6.93 4.95
CA ILE A 340 -10.90 -8.09 5.04
C ILE A 340 -10.89 -8.68 6.46
N GLU A 341 -10.96 -7.86 7.51
CA GLU A 341 -10.99 -8.38 8.88
C GLU A 341 -12.28 -9.14 9.19
N TYR A 342 -13.41 -8.69 8.64
CA TYR A 342 -14.67 -9.43 8.72
C TYR A 342 -14.55 -10.78 8.03
N LEU A 343 -13.97 -10.80 6.83
CA LEU A 343 -13.77 -12.02 6.05
C LEU A 343 -12.79 -12.96 6.74
N LYS A 344 -11.71 -12.45 7.35
CA LYS A 344 -10.79 -13.26 8.16
C LYS A 344 -11.44 -13.81 9.41
N LEU A 345 -12.26 -13.04 10.11
CA LEU A 345 -13.02 -13.53 11.26
C LEU A 345 -13.91 -14.71 10.84
N TYR A 346 -14.65 -14.56 9.74
CA TYR A 346 -15.47 -15.63 9.17
C TYR A 346 -14.64 -16.86 8.77
N ALA A 347 -13.54 -16.64 8.04
CA ALA A 347 -12.64 -17.71 7.61
C ALA A 347 -12.00 -18.46 8.78
N SER A 348 -11.77 -17.80 9.92
CA SER A 348 -11.23 -18.45 11.12
C SER A 348 -12.18 -19.50 11.72
N ARG A 349 -13.48 -19.40 11.44
CA ARG A 349 -14.51 -20.34 11.92
C ARG A 349 -14.92 -21.36 10.88
N TYR A 350 -15.04 -20.94 9.62
CA TYR A 350 -15.64 -21.75 8.55
C TYR A 350 -14.65 -22.14 7.43
N GLY A 351 -13.42 -21.65 7.48
CA GLY A 351 -12.42 -21.85 6.44
C GLY A 351 -12.44 -20.78 5.35
N ARG A 352 -11.36 -20.72 4.57
CA ARG A 352 -11.17 -19.72 3.52
C ARG A 352 -12.21 -19.87 2.39
N ASP A 353 -12.52 -21.08 1.97
CA ASP A 353 -13.44 -21.34 0.87
C ASP A 353 -14.86 -20.82 1.18
N GLU A 354 -15.35 -21.01 2.40
CA GLU A 354 -16.64 -20.46 2.82
C GLU A 354 -16.61 -18.93 2.90
N SER A 355 -15.48 -18.33 3.28
CA SER A 355 -15.33 -16.87 3.24
C SER A 355 -15.34 -16.31 1.81
N LEU A 356 -14.79 -17.03 0.84
CA LEU A 356 -14.88 -16.66 -0.57
C LEU A 356 -16.31 -16.81 -1.09
N ASN A 357 -16.98 -17.91 -0.76
CA ASN A 357 -18.38 -18.15 -1.08
C ASN A 357 -19.30 -17.06 -0.48
N LEU A 358 -18.97 -16.53 0.71
CA LEU A 358 -19.72 -15.44 1.33
C LEU A 358 -19.72 -14.16 0.47
N LEU A 359 -18.63 -13.84 -0.22
CA LEU A 359 -18.58 -12.68 -1.12
C LEU A 359 -19.57 -12.84 -2.29
N GLU A 360 -19.67 -14.04 -2.85
CA GLU A 360 -20.56 -14.35 -3.96
C GLU A 360 -22.01 -14.44 -3.51
N LYS A 361 -22.30 -15.18 -2.42
CA LYS A 361 -23.62 -15.36 -1.81
C LYS A 361 -24.29 -14.02 -1.48
N THR A 362 -23.51 -13.04 -1.04
CA THR A 362 -24.02 -11.72 -0.66
C THR A 362 -24.15 -10.77 -1.85
N GLY A 363 -23.59 -11.13 -3.01
CA GLY A 363 -23.48 -10.26 -4.18
C GLY A 363 -22.46 -9.13 -4.01
N MET A 364 -21.56 -9.23 -3.03
CA MET A 364 -20.58 -8.20 -2.72
C MET A 364 -19.49 -8.12 -3.80
N TYR A 365 -18.86 -9.26 -4.12
CA TYR A 365 -17.76 -9.31 -5.08
C TYR A 365 -17.69 -10.70 -5.74
N LEU A 366 -17.81 -10.74 -7.08
CA LEU A 366 -17.70 -11.95 -7.89
C LEU A 366 -16.45 -11.93 -8.78
N GLY A 367 -15.75 -10.79 -8.90
CA GLY A 367 -14.55 -10.65 -9.72
C GLY A 367 -14.31 -9.19 -10.13
N PRO A 368 -13.22 -8.90 -10.82
CA PRO A 368 -12.75 -7.53 -11.08
C PRO A 368 -13.66 -6.70 -12.00
N GLU A 369 -14.68 -7.27 -12.64
CA GLU A 369 -15.71 -6.51 -13.38
C GLU A 369 -17.13 -6.76 -12.86
N ARG A 370 -17.28 -7.57 -11.80
CA ARG A 370 -18.58 -8.00 -11.28
C ARG A 370 -18.61 -7.87 -9.77
N TYR A 371 -19.04 -6.71 -9.29
CA TYR A 371 -19.14 -6.40 -7.86
C TYR A 371 -20.21 -5.35 -7.60
N THR A 372 -20.63 -5.22 -6.35
CA THR A 372 -21.75 -4.34 -6.00
C THR A 372 -21.45 -2.86 -6.29
N SER A 373 -22.43 -2.15 -6.84
CA SER A 373 -22.46 -0.68 -6.87
C SER A 373 -23.11 -0.08 -5.61
N GLU A 374 -23.78 -0.92 -4.82
CA GLU A 374 -24.59 -0.54 -3.67
C GLU A 374 -23.94 -0.97 -2.36
N HIS A 375 -24.31 -0.29 -1.26
CA HIS A 375 -23.83 -0.64 0.08
C HIS A 375 -24.42 -1.94 0.62
N ARG A 376 -25.68 -2.25 0.26
CA ARG A 376 -26.47 -3.33 0.88
C ARG A 376 -25.78 -4.71 0.90
N PRO A 377 -25.14 -5.22 -0.18
CA PRO A 377 -24.41 -6.48 -0.14
C PRO A 377 -23.33 -6.55 0.96
N ILE A 378 -22.67 -5.43 1.25
CA ILE A 378 -21.63 -5.34 2.27
C ILE A 378 -22.23 -5.46 3.67
N ASP A 379 -23.37 -4.81 3.91
CA ASP A 379 -24.10 -4.95 5.18
C ASP A 379 -24.65 -6.36 5.38
N VAL A 380 -25.11 -7.02 4.31
CA VAL A 380 -25.55 -8.42 4.37
C VAL A 380 -24.37 -9.34 4.70
N MET A 381 -23.20 -9.12 4.09
CA MET A 381 -21.97 -9.86 4.42
C MET A 381 -21.61 -9.67 5.90
N ARG A 382 -21.52 -8.43 6.37
CA ARG A 382 -21.18 -8.13 7.76
C ARG A 382 -22.22 -8.68 8.75
N GLY A 383 -23.51 -8.63 8.40
CA GLY A 383 -24.59 -9.21 9.18
C GLY A 383 -24.53 -10.74 9.25
N GLU A 384 -24.09 -11.42 8.19
CA GLU A 384 -23.83 -12.86 8.21
C GLU A 384 -22.65 -13.19 9.12
N VAL A 385 -21.53 -12.46 9.00
CA VAL A 385 -20.38 -12.60 9.90
C VAL A 385 -20.83 -12.44 11.34
N TYR A 386 -21.61 -11.40 11.64
CA TYR A 386 -22.18 -11.22 12.98
C TYR A 386 -22.99 -12.43 13.45
N ARG A 387 -24.03 -12.85 12.70
CA ARG A 387 -24.93 -13.94 13.14
C ARG A 387 -24.22 -15.28 13.38
N THR A 388 -23.17 -15.54 12.61
CA THR A 388 -22.47 -16.84 12.60
C THR A 388 -21.22 -16.82 13.47
N CYS A 389 -20.61 -15.66 13.66
CA CYS A 389 -19.39 -15.47 14.44
C CYS A 389 -19.64 -14.91 15.85
N GLN A 390 -20.87 -14.91 16.34
CA GLN A 390 -21.14 -14.70 17.77
C GLN A 390 -20.60 -15.86 18.59
N SER A 391 -19.90 -15.55 19.68
CA SER A 391 -19.49 -16.51 20.72
C SER A 391 -20.67 -16.93 21.58
#